data_AF-A0AAF0TJG8-F1
#
_entry.id   AF-A0AAF0TJG8-F1
#
_cell.length_a   1.000
_cell.length_b   1.000
_cell.length_c   1.000
_cell.angle_alpha   90.00
_cell.angle_beta   90.00
_cell.angle_gamma   90.00
#
_symmetry.space_group_name_H-M   'P 1'
#
loop_
_entity.id
_entity.type
_entity.pdbx_description
1 polymer ?
#
loop_
_entity_poly.entity_id
_entity_poly.type
_entity_poly.pdbx_seq_one_letter_code
_entity_poly.pdbx_strand_id
1 'polypeptide(L)'
;MGYNNLLCLGCPKYDSLNCPFLLNGFNCLKNGRVDEFYLKYRWQPTTCNLLRFDGKALLEKMKGKNIVFVGDSLGNNQWESLACLLHAALPSSKYDYQTGDTLITLKFLEYEVSLQCLRNEFLVDLSIEKDGRILKLDSITNTSIWEGADVLIFNSYYWWTHTGTLQVWDYLEVGGKLIKDMDRMKAYNIGLSTWAKWIDTNIDPNKTSVFFQGIPALHFSVALTSGANWGEPKELNCKGQTKPIGGWVNLSRREISRRTCHKASVEHNEEACTIA
;
A
#
# COMPACT_ATOMS: atom_id res chain seq x y z
N MET A 1 -8.03 -34.38 12.87
CA MET A 1 -9.34 -33.72 12.64
C MET A 1 -9.26 -32.36 13.33
N GLY A 2 -9.41 -31.20 12.70
CA GLY A 2 -9.77 -30.89 11.31
C GLY A 2 -8.93 -29.73 10.77
N TYR A 3 -8.82 -29.71 9.45
CA TYR A 3 -8.29 -28.60 8.67
C TYR A 3 -9.24 -27.42 8.82
N ASN A 4 -8.84 -26.35 9.49
CA ASN A 4 -9.53 -25.06 9.37
C ASN A 4 -9.18 -24.49 8.00
N ASN A 5 -9.84 -25.02 6.97
CA ASN A 5 -9.80 -24.48 5.62
C ASN A 5 -10.25 -23.02 5.69
N LEU A 6 -9.35 -22.11 5.35
CA LEU A 6 -9.59 -20.68 5.09
C LEU A 6 -10.48 -20.49 3.84
N LEU A 7 -11.67 -21.07 3.84
CA LEU A 7 -12.68 -20.89 2.80
C LEU A 7 -13.72 -19.89 3.30
N CYS A 8 -13.70 -18.69 2.74
CA CYS A 8 -14.74 -17.70 3.00
C CYS A 8 -15.94 -17.91 2.07
N LEU A 9 -17.13 -18.03 2.66
CA LEU A 9 -18.39 -17.80 1.96
C LEU A 9 -18.53 -16.27 1.75
N GLY A 10 -18.31 -15.79 0.53
CA GLY A 10 -18.50 -14.38 0.15
C GLY A 10 -17.23 -13.54 -0.03
N CYS A 11 -16.16 -14.13 -0.58
CA CYS A 11 -15.02 -13.44 -1.18
C CYS A 11 -14.89 -13.86 -2.66
N PRO A 12 -14.53 -12.95 -3.59
CA PRO A 12 -14.06 -11.58 -3.36
C PRO A 12 -15.20 -10.62 -2.96
N LYS A 13 -14.83 -9.48 -2.37
CA LYS A 13 -15.79 -8.44 -1.94
C LYS A 13 -16.27 -7.53 -3.07
N TYR A 14 -15.59 -7.57 -4.21
CA TYR A 14 -15.98 -6.91 -5.45
C TYR A 14 -15.51 -7.76 -6.64
N ASP A 15 -16.15 -7.58 -7.79
CA ASP A 15 -15.69 -8.15 -9.05
C ASP A 15 -14.70 -7.17 -9.71
N SER A 16 -13.45 -7.61 -9.89
CA SER A 16 -12.39 -6.78 -10.48
C SER A 16 -12.65 -6.43 -11.95
N LEU A 17 -13.49 -7.19 -12.65
CA LEU A 17 -13.88 -6.89 -14.03
C LEU A 17 -14.88 -5.72 -14.12
N ASN A 18 -15.62 -5.47 -13.04
CA ASN A 18 -16.66 -4.44 -12.99
C ASN A 18 -16.23 -3.15 -12.28
N CYS A 19 -15.01 -3.10 -11.73
CA CYS A 19 -14.51 -1.88 -11.09
C CYS A 19 -13.87 -0.91 -12.11
N PRO A 20 -14.36 0.34 -12.24
CA PRO A 20 -13.84 1.30 -13.21
C PRO A 20 -12.49 1.92 -12.80
N PHE A 21 -12.07 1.77 -11.54
CA PHE A 21 -10.88 2.41 -10.98
C PHE A 21 -9.63 1.53 -11.03
N LEU A 22 -9.80 0.24 -11.31
CA LEU A 22 -8.71 -0.73 -11.29
C LEU A 22 -7.84 -0.56 -12.54
N LEU A 23 -6.55 -0.28 -12.35
CA LEU A 23 -5.59 -0.16 -13.44
C LEU A 23 -5.34 -1.53 -14.08
N ASN A 24 -5.04 -1.53 -15.38
CA ASN A 24 -4.80 -2.77 -16.12
C ASN A 24 -3.69 -3.62 -15.48
N GLY A 25 -2.65 -3.00 -14.90
CA GLY A 25 -1.55 -3.72 -14.24
C GLY A 25 -2.00 -4.61 -13.07
N PHE A 26 -3.11 -4.28 -12.40
CA PHE A 26 -3.62 -5.01 -11.24
C PHE A 26 -4.83 -5.91 -11.54
N ASN A 27 -5.34 -5.90 -12.78
CA ASN A 27 -6.50 -6.71 -13.16
C ASN A 27 -6.11 -8.10 -13.68
N CYS A 28 -5.74 -9.00 -12.78
CA CYS A 28 -5.28 -10.36 -13.13
C CYS A 28 -6.26 -11.14 -14.00
N LEU A 29 -7.57 -11.08 -13.70
CA LEU A 29 -8.60 -11.80 -14.47
C LEU A 29 -8.65 -11.28 -15.90
N LYS A 30 -8.66 -9.95 -16.08
CA LYS A 30 -8.60 -9.32 -17.40
C LYS A 30 -7.30 -9.64 -18.15
N ASN A 31 -6.20 -9.83 -17.41
CA ASN A 31 -4.89 -10.18 -17.96
C ASN A 31 -4.69 -11.69 -18.17
N GLY A 32 -5.75 -12.50 -18.08
CA GLY A 32 -5.74 -13.91 -18.48
C GLY A 32 -5.42 -14.91 -17.36
N ARG A 33 -5.36 -14.48 -16.09
CA ARG A 33 -5.30 -15.43 -14.97
C ARG A 33 -6.62 -16.18 -14.84
N VAL A 34 -6.55 -17.51 -14.86
CA VAL A 34 -7.74 -18.39 -14.88
C VAL A 34 -8.13 -18.95 -13.51
N ASP A 35 -7.18 -19.05 -12.57
CA ASP A 35 -7.48 -19.54 -11.22
C ASP A 35 -8.04 -18.41 -10.35
N GLU A 36 -9.15 -18.65 -9.65
CA GLU A 36 -9.82 -17.64 -8.81
C GLU A 36 -9.69 -17.91 -7.30
N PHE A 37 -8.99 -18.98 -6.90
CA PHE A 37 -8.91 -19.36 -5.49
C PHE A 37 -8.22 -18.29 -4.64
N TYR A 38 -7.28 -17.54 -5.22
CA TYR A 38 -6.60 -16.44 -4.53
C TYR A 38 -7.57 -15.34 -4.05
N LEU A 39 -8.71 -15.18 -4.73
CA LEU A 39 -9.76 -14.20 -4.37
C LEU A 39 -10.60 -14.63 -3.17
N LYS A 40 -10.48 -15.89 -2.71
CA LYS A 40 -11.35 -16.49 -1.70
C LYS A 40 -10.75 -16.52 -0.30
N TYR A 41 -9.49 -16.11 -0.16
CA TYR A 41 -8.80 -16.06 1.13
C TYR A 41 -9.22 -14.82 1.93
N ARG A 42 -9.12 -14.97 3.26
CA ARG A 42 -9.30 -13.89 4.22
C ARG A 42 -8.33 -14.10 5.36
N TRP A 43 -7.58 -13.06 5.69
CA TRP A 43 -6.77 -13.06 6.90
C TRP A 43 -7.65 -13.04 8.16
N GLN A 44 -7.30 -13.84 9.16
CA GLN A 44 -8.06 -13.99 10.40
C GLN A 44 -7.11 -13.90 11.60
N PRO A 45 -7.17 -12.81 12.40
CA PRO A 45 -6.39 -12.69 13.61
C PRO A 45 -6.71 -13.81 14.61
N THR A 46 -5.73 -14.18 15.44
CA THR A 46 -5.87 -15.25 16.43
C THR A 46 -6.76 -14.89 17.60
N THR A 47 -6.82 -13.61 17.95
CA THR A 47 -7.42 -13.13 19.19
C THR A 47 -8.81 -12.52 19.01
N CYS A 48 -9.26 -12.32 17.77
CA CYS A 48 -10.58 -11.75 17.50
C CYS A 48 -11.07 -12.03 16.08
N ASN A 49 -12.38 -12.02 15.90
CA ASN A 49 -13.00 -12.06 14.58
C ASN A 49 -12.95 -10.67 13.96
N LEU A 50 -12.47 -10.57 12.72
CA LEU A 50 -12.60 -9.33 11.97
C LEU A 50 -14.05 -9.08 11.62
N LEU A 51 -14.46 -7.82 11.74
CA LEU A 51 -15.79 -7.40 11.28
C LEU A 51 -15.88 -7.54 9.75
N ARG A 52 -17.10 -7.78 9.27
CA ARG A 52 -17.37 -7.74 7.84
C ARG A 52 -17.26 -6.28 7.38
N PHE A 53 -16.62 -6.06 6.24
CA PHE A 53 -16.56 -4.74 5.62
C PHE A 53 -17.97 -4.27 5.25
N ASP A 54 -18.29 -3.03 5.63
CA ASP A 54 -19.52 -2.32 5.27
C ASP A 54 -19.11 -0.96 4.68
N GLY A 55 -19.21 -0.85 3.36
CA GLY A 55 -18.80 0.35 2.63
C GLY A 55 -19.70 1.55 2.91
N LYS A 56 -21.00 1.31 3.16
CA LYS A 56 -21.93 2.39 3.49
C LYS A 56 -21.61 2.96 4.87
N ALA A 57 -21.43 2.10 5.87
CA ALA A 57 -21.05 2.54 7.21
C ALA A 57 -19.70 3.30 7.20
N LEU A 58 -18.75 2.88 6.36
CA LEU A 58 -17.49 3.61 6.18
C LEU A 58 -17.72 5.02 5.61
N LEU A 59 -18.48 5.15 4.53
CA LEU A 59 -18.76 6.47 3.93
C LEU A 59 -19.56 7.38 4.87
N GLU A 60 -20.54 6.85 5.62
CA GLU A 60 -21.28 7.62 6.63
C GLU A 60 -20.36 8.13 7.74
N LYS A 61 -19.46 7.27 8.23
CA LYS A 61 -18.46 7.64 9.24
C LYS A 61 -17.45 8.67 8.72
N MET A 62 -17.14 8.62 7.44
CA MET A 62 -16.15 9.48 6.80
C MET A 62 -16.77 10.71 6.13
N LYS A 63 -18.06 10.97 6.34
CA LYS A 63 -18.79 12.06 5.67
C LYS A 63 -18.04 13.40 5.80
N GLY A 64 -17.81 14.05 4.66
CA GLY A 64 -17.09 15.33 4.56
C GLY A 64 -15.57 15.26 4.76
N LYS A 65 -14.98 14.06 4.79
CA LYS A 65 -13.55 13.85 5.08
C LYS A 65 -12.72 13.46 3.87
N ASN A 66 -11.40 13.68 4.00
CA ASN A 66 -10.40 13.32 3.00
C ASN A 66 -9.51 12.18 3.52
N ILE A 67 -9.45 11.09 2.75
CA ILE A 67 -8.54 9.97 2.95
C ILE A 67 -7.46 10.05 1.88
N VAL A 68 -6.21 10.16 2.30
CA VAL A 68 -5.08 10.35 1.39
C VAL A 68 -4.11 9.19 1.56
N PHE A 69 -3.87 8.47 0.48
CA PHE A 69 -2.81 7.50 0.32
C PHE A 69 -1.59 8.21 -0.24
N VAL A 70 -0.43 8.03 0.37
CA VAL A 70 0.82 8.69 -0.05
C VAL A 70 1.93 7.65 -0.12
N GLY A 71 2.53 7.48 -1.29
CA GLY A 71 3.61 6.52 -1.41
C GLY A 71 3.89 6.05 -2.82
N ASP A 72 4.34 4.79 -2.91
CA ASP A 72 4.66 4.14 -4.18
C ASP A 72 3.45 3.38 -4.78
N SER A 73 3.71 2.55 -5.79
CA SER A 73 2.69 1.77 -6.50
C SER A 73 1.88 0.84 -5.60
N LEU A 74 2.38 0.45 -4.43
CA LEU A 74 1.66 -0.41 -3.48
C LEU A 74 0.59 0.36 -2.71
N GLY A 75 0.83 1.63 -2.39
CA GLY A 75 -0.19 2.52 -1.83
C GLY A 75 -1.30 2.78 -2.85
N ASN A 76 -0.95 2.94 -4.13
CA ASN A 76 -1.94 3.02 -5.21
C ASN A 76 -2.79 1.74 -5.31
N ASN A 77 -2.19 0.55 -5.22
CA ASN A 77 -2.93 -0.71 -5.19
C ASN A 77 -3.94 -0.77 -4.02
N GLN A 78 -3.53 -0.31 -2.83
CA GLN A 78 -4.39 -0.24 -1.65
C GLN A 78 -5.54 0.77 -1.84
N TRP A 79 -5.27 1.93 -2.45
CA TRP A 79 -6.26 2.92 -2.82
C TRP A 79 -7.27 2.36 -3.84
N GLU A 80 -6.82 1.68 -4.89
CA GLU A 80 -7.68 1.05 -5.91
C GLU A 80 -8.60 0.00 -5.28
N SER A 81 -8.06 -0.83 -4.38
CA SER A 81 -8.84 -1.82 -3.64
C SER A 81 -9.96 -1.19 -2.82
N LEU A 82 -9.67 -0.11 -2.07
CA LEU A 82 -10.69 0.60 -1.29
C LEU A 82 -11.72 1.28 -2.20
N ALA A 83 -11.29 1.91 -3.29
CA ALA A 83 -12.17 2.53 -4.27
C ALA A 83 -13.16 1.50 -4.87
N CYS A 84 -12.67 0.32 -5.25
CA CYS A 84 -13.50 -0.77 -5.78
C CYS A 84 -14.44 -1.36 -4.72
N LEU A 85 -13.99 -1.51 -3.47
CA LEU A 85 -14.82 -1.96 -2.35
C LEU A 85 -16.01 -1.02 -2.11
N LEU A 86 -15.76 0.29 -2.12
CA LEU A 86 -16.81 1.30 -1.93
C LEU A 86 -17.77 1.34 -3.12
N HIS A 87 -17.25 1.27 -4.35
CA HIS A 87 -18.08 1.21 -5.55
C HIS A 87 -18.99 -0.01 -5.56
N ALA A 88 -18.46 -1.20 -5.24
CA ALA A 88 -19.25 -2.42 -5.18
C ALA A 88 -20.30 -2.40 -4.05
N ALA A 89 -20.00 -1.75 -2.92
CA ALA A 89 -20.96 -1.60 -1.82
C ALA A 89 -22.11 -0.65 -2.17
N LEU A 90 -21.85 0.36 -3.03
CA LEU A 90 -22.79 1.42 -3.38
C LEU A 90 -22.73 1.73 -4.89
N PRO A 91 -23.14 0.81 -5.77
CA PRO A 91 -22.94 0.92 -7.21
C PRO A 91 -23.72 2.07 -7.86
N SER A 92 -24.79 2.54 -7.21
CA SER A 92 -25.60 3.67 -7.68
C SER A 92 -25.12 5.04 -7.16
N SER A 93 -24.11 5.08 -6.30
CA SER A 93 -23.59 6.34 -5.76
C SER A 93 -22.90 7.14 -6.86
N LYS A 94 -23.23 8.44 -6.94
CA LYS A 94 -22.53 9.37 -7.84
C LYS A 94 -21.13 9.66 -7.30
N TYR A 95 -20.17 9.71 -8.20
CA TYR A 95 -18.79 10.06 -7.88
C TYR A 95 -18.20 11.02 -8.91
N ASP A 96 -17.24 11.82 -8.48
CA ASP A 96 -16.32 12.54 -9.36
C ASP A 96 -14.96 11.82 -9.34
N TYR A 97 -14.37 11.59 -10.50
CA TYR A 97 -13.12 10.85 -10.65
C TYR A 97 -12.15 11.62 -11.55
N GLN A 98 -11.07 12.08 -10.94
CA GLN A 98 -10.06 12.92 -11.58
C GLN A 98 -8.71 12.20 -11.54
N THR A 99 -8.10 12.04 -12.70
CA THR A 99 -6.78 11.39 -12.86
C THR A 99 -5.74 12.41 -13.28
N GLY A 100 -4.65 12.48 -12.55
CA GLY A 100 -3.45 13.23 -12.89
C GLY A 100 -2.19 12.38 -12.71
N ASP A 101 -1.05 12.88 -13.16
CA ASP A 101 0.22 12.14 -13.15
C ASP A 101 0.71 11.80 -11.73
N THR A 102 0.49 12.73 -10.80
CA THR A 102 0.95 12.61 -9.40
C THR A 102 -0.19 12.40 -8.42
N LEU A 103 -1.39 12.89 -8.73
CA LEU A 103 -2.55 12.85 -7.84
C LEU A 103 -3.76 12.28 -8.58
N ILE A 104 -4.36 11.25 -7.98
CA ILE A 104 -5.65 10.70 -8.39
C ILE A 104 -6.65 11.01 -7.28
N THR A 105 -7.84 11.49 -7.64
CA THR A 105 -8.91 11.80 -6.67
C THR A 105 -10.22 11.15 -7.09
N LEU A 106 -10.82 10.39 -6.17
CA LEU A 106 -12.17 9.85 -6.28
C LEU A 106 -13.04 10.45 -5.17
N LYS A 107 -14.10 11.17 -5.51
CA LYS A 107 -15.01 11.78 -4.54
C LYS A 107 -16.42 11.20 -4.63
N PHE A 108 -16.90 10.59 -3.55
CA PHE A 108 -18.30 10.16 -3.43
C PHE A 108 -19.16 11.37 -3.06
N LEU A 109 -19.98 11.84 -4.01
CA LEU A 109 -20.60 13.18 -3.92
C LEU A 109 -21.64 13.30 -2.80
N GLU A 110 -22.45 12.27 -2.60
CA GLU A 110 -23.51 12.26 -1.56
C GLU A 110 -22.96 12.32 -0.13
N TYR A 111 -21.77 11.73 0.06
CA TYR A 111 -21.10 11.67 1.36
C TYR A 111 -20.02 12.73 1.51
N GLU A 112 -19.70 13.45 0.43
CA GLU A 112 -18.60 14.41 0.39
C GLU A 112 -17.25 13.82 0.85
N VAL A 113 -17.04 12.52 0.60
CA VAL A 113 -15.80 11.81 0.97
C VAL A 113 -14.87 11.76 -0.22
N SER A 114 -13.61 12.15 -0.03
CA SER A 114 -12.57 11.98 -1.04
C SER A 114 -11.59 10.87 -0.67
N LEU A 115 -11.27 10.02 -1.66
CA LEU A 115 -10.12 9.13 -1.66
C LEU A 115 -9.09 9.68 -2.62
N GLN A 116 -7.92 10.02 -2.11
CA GLN A 116 -6.81 10.56 -2.90
C GLN A 116 -5.63 9.60 -2.89
N CYS A 117 -4.97 9.45 -4.02
CA CYS A 117 -3.71 8.73 -4.14
C CYS A 117 -2.64 9.70 -4.65
N LEU A 118 -1.68 10.02 -3.80
CA LEU A 118 -0.56 10.90 -4.09
C LEU A 118 0.71 10.08 -4.25
N ARG A 119 1.28 10.13 -5.45
CA ARG A 119 2.54 9.46 -5.77
C ARG A 119 3.71 10.21 -5.12
N ASN A 120 4.38 9.55 -4.19
CA ASN A 120 5.62 9.98 -3.58
C ASN A 120 6.38 8.75 -3.05
N GLU A 121 7.24 8.18 -3.89
CA GLU A 121 7.88 6.89 -3.63
C GLU A 121 8.75 6.87 -2.36
N PHE A 122 9.34 8.02 -2.02
CA PHE A 122 10.36 8.14 -0.96
C PHE A 122 9.87 8.92 0.26
N LEU A 123 8.72 9.59 0.18
CA LEU A 123 8.18 10.53 1.19
C LEU A 123 9.03 11.78 1.45
N VAL A 124 10.29 11.78 1.01
CA VAL A 124 11.22 12.91 1.00
C VAL A 124 11.38 13.46 -0.40
N ASP A 125 11.99 14.64 -0.51
CA ASP A 125 12.07 15.35 -1.78
C ASP A 125 13.03 14.66 -2.77
N LEU A 126 12.55 14.47 -4.00
CA LEU A 126 13.35 14.11 -5.16
C LEU A 126 13.31 15.28 -6.16
N SER A 127 14.44 15.96 -6.35
CA SER A 127 14.55 17.11 -7.25
C SER A 127 15.42 16.79 -8.47
N ILE A 128 15.16 17.49 -9.59
CA ILE A 128 16.05 17.49 -10.75
C ILE A 128 16.82 18.80 -10.71
N GLU A 129 18.12 18.71 -10.52
CA GLU A 129 19.03 19.84 -10.41
C GLU A 129 20.14 19.76 -11.47
N LYS A 130 21.02 20.77 -11.50
CA LYS A 130 22.12 20.83 -12.49
C LYS A 130 23.02 19.59 -12.46
N ASP A 131 23.21 19.03 -11.28
CA ASP A 131 24.08 17.87 -11.06
C ASP A 131 23.37 16.54 -11.34
N GLY A 132 22.04 16.53 -11.53
CA GLY A 132 21.23 15.34 -11.81
C GLY A 132 20.00 15.23 -10.92
N ARG A 133 19.44 14.03 -10.81
CA ARG A 133 18.32 13.70 -9.92
C ARG A 133 18.86 13.50 -8.49
N ILE A 134 18.42 14.32 -7.54
CA ILE A 134 18.93 14.34 -6.16
C ILE A 134 17.82 13.91 -5.20
N LEU A 135 18.05 12.81 -4.48
CA LEU A 135 17.16 12.37 -3.40
C LEU A 135 17.62 12.99 -2.08
N LYS A 136 16.84 13.95 -1.57
CA LYS A 136 17.17 14.74 -0.36
C LYS A 136 16.59 14.07 0.87
N LEU A 137 17.41 13.34 1.62
CA LEU A 137 16.91 12.48 2.70
C LEU A 137 16.43 13.24 3.94
N ASP A 138 16.79 14.51 4.08
CA ASP A 138 16.42 15.38 5.20
C ASP A 138 15.53 16.57 4.79
N SER A 139 14.87 16.47 3.62
CA SER A 139 13.96 17.51 3.10
C SER A 139 12.57 16.97 2.76
N ILE A 140 11.54 17.70 3.18
CA ILE A 140 10.12 17.47 2.83
C ILE A 140 9.50 18.85 2.63
N THR A 141 9.10 19.17 1.40
CA THR A 141 8.62 20.53 1.06
C THR A 141 7.18 20.59 0.56
N ASN A 142 6.66 19.55 -0.10
CA ASN A 142 5.36 19.60 -0.75
C ASN A 142 4.28 18.83 0.03
N THR A 143 3.83 19.39 1.15
CA THR A 143 2.96 18.72 2.15
C THR A 143 1.54 19.24 2.21
N SER A 144 1.16 20.16 1.32
CA SER A 144 -0.16 20.81 1.33
C SER A 144 -1.33 19.81 1.28
N ILE A 145 -1.17 18.71 0.54
CA ILE A 145 -2.17 17.63 0.47
C ILE A 145 -2.25 16.85 1.79
N TRP A 146 -1.14 16.72 2.52
CA TRP A 146 -1.10 15.97 3.78
C TRP A 146 -1.76 16.75 4.92
N GLU A 147 -1.54 18.05 4.97
CA GLU A 147 -2.05 18.94 6.01
C GLU A 147 -3.58 19.06 6.01
N GLY A 148 -4.22 18.83 4.86
CA GLY A 148 -5.69 18.84 4.70
C GLY A 148 -6.39 17.49 4.88
N ALA A 149 -5.66 16.45 5.28
CA ALA A 149 -6.18 15.09 5.35
C ALA A 149 -6.73 14.74 6.74
N ASP A 150 -7.87 14.03 6.78
CA ASP A 150 -8.42 13.44 8.01
C ASP A 150 -7.82 12.06 8.29
N VAL A 151 -7.43 11.35 7.22
CA VAL A 151 -6.76 10.06 7.29
C VAL A 151 -5.61 10.05 6.30
N LEU A 152 -4.41 9.79 6.80
CA LEU A 152 -3.20 9.62 6.01
C LEU A 152 -2.76 8.15 6.07
N ILE A 153 -2.54 7.55 4.91
CA ILE A 153 -2.04 6.18 4.78
C ILE A 153 -0.77 6.24 3.95
N PHE A 154 0.37 6.11 4.61
CA PHE A 154 1.67 6.18 3.97
C PHE A 154 2.19 4.78 3.63
N ASN A 155 2.97 4.67 2.57
CA ASN A 155 3.80 3.50 2.32
C ASN A 155 5.09 3.93 1.61
N SER A 156 6.20 3.27 1.91
CA SER A 156 7.46 3.53 1.22
C SER A 156 8.44 2.41 1.50
N TYR A 157 8.83 1.66 0.47
CA TYR A 157 9.90 0.65 0.59
C TYR A 157 10.47 0.23 -0.77
N TYR A 158 9.60 -0.12 -1.73
CA TYR A 158 10.00 -0.86 -2.93
C TYR A 158 11.12 -0.15 -3.72
N TRP A 159 10.94 1.14 -3.98
CA TRP A 159 11.88 1.96 -4.76
C TRP A 159 13.22 2.21 -4.07
N TRP A 160 13.29 2.11 -2.74
CA TRP A 160 14.55 2.25 -2.00
C TRP A 160 15.52 1.12 -2.30
N THR A 161 15.01 -0.05 -2.72
CA THR A 161 15.84 -1.23 -2.97
C THR A 161 16.47 -1.24 -4.36
N HIS A 162 16.06 -0.34 -5.26
CA HIS A 162 16.55 -0.31 -6.62
C HIS A 162 18.02 0.15 -6.72
N THR A 163 18.74 -0.48 -7.65
CA THR A 163 20.14 -0.20 -7.97
C THR A 163 20.34 -0.22 -9.49
N GLY A 164 21.46 0.32 -9.97
CA GLY A 164 21.80 0.30 -11.40
C GLY A 164 20.80 1.09 -12.23
N THR A 165 20.30 0.50 -13.32
CA THR A 165 19.38 1.18 -14.25
C THR A 165 17.99 1.46 -13.67
N LEU A 166 17.60 0.76 -12.60
CA LEU A 166 16.32 0.96 -11.92
C LEU A 166 16.39 2.08 -10.85
N GLN A 167 17.59 2.56 -10.54
CA GLN A 167 17.78 3.65 -9.59
C GLN A 167 17.31 4.98 -10.20
N VAL A 168 16.38 5.64 -9.51
CA VAL A 168 15.74 6.87 -10.01
C VAL A 168 16.41 8.16 -9.54
N TRP A 169 17.46 8.05 -8.72
CA TRP A 169 18.31 9.18 -8.31
C TRP A 169 19.75 8.97 -8.78
N ASP A 170 20.45 10.06 -9.02
CA ASP A 170 21.86 10.07 -9.42
C ASP A 170 22.79 10.36 -8.23
N TYR A 171 22.26 11.04 -7.20
CA TYR A 171 22.91 11.40 -5.94
C TYR A 171 21.90 11.39 -4.79
N LEU A 172 22.41 11.28 -3.56
CA LEU A 172 21.68 11.53 -2.33
C LEU A 172 22.21 12.81 -1.67
N GLU A 173 21.35 13.55 -0.98
CA GLU A 173 21.74 14.71 -0.18
C GLU A 173 21.32 14.52 1.26
N VAL A 174 22.25 14.78 2.19
CA VAL A 174 21.98 14.83 3.64
C VAL A 174 22.88 15.89 4.28
N GLY A 175 22.30 16.80 5.08
CA GLY A 175 23.02 17.87 5.76
C GLY A 175 23.74 18.82 4.79
N GLY A 176 23.14 19.05 3.61
CA GLY A 176 23.71 19.88 2.55
C GLY A 176 24.93 19.28 1.84
N LYS A 177 25.20 17.99 2.04
CA LYS A 177 26.31 17.28 1.36
C LYS A 177 25.76 16.32 0.31
N LEU A 178 26.27 16.46 -0.91
CA LEU A 178 25.99 15.55 -2.01
C LEU A 178 26.82 14.27 -1.87
N ILE A 179 26.15 13.12 -1.96
CA ILE A 179 26.70 11.78 -1.80
C ILE A 179 26.37 11.00 -3.06
N LYS A 180 27.38 10.40 -3.71
CA LYS A 180 27.15 9.67 -4.96
C LYS A 180 26.24 8.45 -4.75
N ASP A 181 26.50 7.71 -3.68
CA ASP A 181 25.73 6.52 -3.36
C ASP A 181 25.83 6.17 -1.88
N MET A 182 24.84 5.45 -1.36
CA MET A 182 24.77 5.02 0.05
C MET A 182 24.17 3.62 0.18
N ASP A 183 24.47 2.91 1.26
CA ASP A 183 23.68 1.74 1.65
C ASP A 183 22.16 2.05 1.66
N ARG A 184 21.36 1.18 1.04
CA ARG A 184 19.92 1.40 0.83
C ARG A 184 19.17 1.52 2.14
N MET A 185 19.46 0.64 3.10
CA MET A 185 18.77 0.64 4.39
C MET A 185 19.19 1.83 5.24
N LYS A 186 20.44 2.29 5.11
CA LYS A 186 20.87 3.55 5.71
C LYS A 186 20.12 4.74 5.12
N ALA A 187 20.00 4.82 3.79
CA ALA A 187 19.25 5.89 3.12
C ALA A 187 17.76 5.88 3.53
N TYR A 188 17.14 4.69 3.50
CA TYR A 188 15.77 4.47 3.95
C TYR A 188 15.55 4.92 5.39
N ASN A 189 16.45 4.52 6.30
CA ASN A 189 16.34 4.88 7.71
C ASN A 189 16.43 6.40 7.92
N ILE A 190 17.29 7.11 7.19
CA ILE A 190 17.38 8.58 7.28
C ILE A 190 16.09 9.20 6.75
N GLY A 191 15.66 8.85 5.53
CA GLY A 191 14.45 9.40 4.93
C GLY A 191 13.19 9.16 5.75
N LEU A 192 13.01 7.93 6.26
CA LEU A 192 11.87 7.59 7.10
C LEU A 192 11.92 8.28 8.46
N SER A 193 13.12 8.51 9.03
CA SER A 193 13.26 9.30 10.26
C SER A 193 12.88 10.76 10.04
N THR A 194 13.24 11.33 8.88
CA THR A 194 12.83 12.68 8.47
C THR A 194 11.31 12.78 8.37
N TRP A 195 10.68 11.82 7.68
CA TRP A 195 9.22 11.74 7.57
C TRP A 195 8.54 11.61 8.93
N ALA A 196 9.00 10.69 9.79
CA ALA A 196 8.41 10.48 11.11
C ALA A 196 8.48 11.75 11.96
N LYS A 197 9.64 12.43 11.96
CA LYS A 197 9.80 13.71 12.65
C LYS A 197 8.87 14.79 12.08
N TRP A 198 8.67 14.82 10.77
CA TRP A 198 7.73 15.75 10.15
C TRP A 198 6.29 15.47 10.62
N ILE A 199 5.86 14.21 10.67
CA ILE A 199 4.53 13.83 11.18
C ILE A 199 4.36 14.29 12.63
N ASP A 200 5.31 13.96 13.51
CA ASP A 200 5.25 14.32 14.93
C ASP A 200 5.19 15.83 15.16
N THR A 201 5.77 16.61 14.24
CA THR A 201 5.83 18.08 14.34
C THR A 201 4.59 18.76 13.76
N ASN A 202 4.02 18.23 12.67
CA ASN A 202 3.05 18.96 11.85
C ASN A 202 1.62 18.39 11.91
N ILE A 203 1.42 17.16 12.40
CA ILE A 203 0.11 16.50 12.43
C ILE A 203 -0.46 16.45 13.84
N ASP A 204 -1.67 16.98 14.02
CA ASP A 204 -2.43 16.84 15.27
C ASP A 204 -3.14 15.47 15.30
N PRO A 205 -2.74 14.53 16.18
CA PRO A 205 -3.31 13.18 16.22
C PRO A 205 -4.76 13.15 16.70
N ASN A 206 -5.30 14.26 17.23
CA ASN A 206 -6.72 14.37 17.58
C ASN A 206 -7.60 14.68 16.37
N LYS A 207 -7.01 15.21 15.29
CA LYS A 207 -7.72 15.60 14.05
C LYS A 207 -7.48 14.60 12.93
N THR A 208 -6.23 14.17 12.77
CA THR A 208 -5.81 13.33 11.65
C THR A 208 -5.34 11.97 12.16
N SER A 209 -5.86 10.90 11.56
CA SER A 209 -5.37 9.55 11.81
C SER A 209 -4.27 9.21 10.81
N VAL A 210 -3.09 8.83 11.30
CA VAL A 210 -1.95 8.43 10.48
C VAL A 210 -1.73 6.92 10.56
N PHE A 211 -1.54 6.30 9.41
CA PHE A 211 -1.20 4.89 9.23
C PHE A 211 0.03 4.77 8.33
N PHE A 212 0.83 3.74 8.56
CA PHE A 212 1.96 3.38 7.70
C PHE A 212 1.84 1.91 7.32
N GLN A 213 1.72 1.64 6.03
CA GLN A 213 1.75 0.28 5.50
C GLN A 213 3.16 -0.27 5.63
N GLY A 214 3.29 -1.40 6.34
CA GLY A 214 4.56 -2.09 6.51
C GLY A 214 5.18 -2.59 5.21
N ILE A 215 6.41 -3.11 5.34
CA ILE A 215 7.20 -3.60 4.21
C ILE A 215 6.45 -4.75 3.49
N PRO A 216 6.23 -4.65 2.17
CA PRO A 216 5.58 -5.70 1.39
C PRO A 216 6.47 -6.95 1.30
N ALA A 217 5.85 -8.13 1.22
CA ALA A 217 6.57 -9.35 0.87
C ALA A 217 6.78 -9.41 -0.65
N LEU A 218 8.03 -9.64 -1.06
CA LEU A 218 8.41 -9.79 -2.47
C LEU A 218 8.66 -11.27 -2.78
N HIS A 219 8.11 -11.76 -3.90
CA HIS A 219 8.18 -13.18 -4.29
C HIS A 219 8.92 -13.36 -5.62
N PHE A 220 10.14 -12.80 -5.72
CA PHE A 220 11.01 -12.96 -6.88
C PHE A 220 12.48 -13.18 -6.47
N SER A 221 13.22 -13.86 -7.34
CA SER A 221 14.66 -14.15 -7.23
C SER A 221 15.51 -12.88 -7.23
N VAL A 222 15.64 -12.25 -6.07
CA VAL A 222 16.92 -11.70 -5.59
C VAL A 222 17.42 -12.63 -4.50
N ALA A 223 18.71 -12.59 -4.18
CA ALA A 223 19.42 -13.52 -3.27
C ALA A 223 18.82 -13.72 -1.85
N LEU A 224 17.66 -13.11 -1.56
CA LEU A 224 16.91 -13.18 -0.30
C LEU A 224 15.50 -13.79 -0.43
N THR A 225 14.98 -14.07 -1.65
CA THR A 225 13.61 -14.57 -1.88
C THR A 225 13.48 -15.47 -3.12
N SER A 226 14.16 -16.61 -3.15
CA SER A 226 13.85 -17.68 -4.12
C SER A 226 12.73 -18.57 -3.60
N GLY A 227 12.15 -19.43 -4.46
CA GLY A 227 11.18 -20.42 -3.99
C GLY A 227 11.73 -21.34 -2.88
N ALA A 228 13.05 -21.35 -2.65
CA ALA A 228 13.65 -21.99 -1.48
C ALA A 228 13.05 -21.50 -0.14
N ASN A 229 12.62 -20.23 -0.05
CA ASN A 229 11.99 -19.68 1.15
C ASN A 229 10.60 -20.26 1.42
N TRP A 230 9.94 -20.82 0.40
CA TRP A 230 8.63 -21.46 0.52
C TRP A 230 8.64 -22.95 0.13
N GLY A 231 9.82 -23.58 0.12
CA GLY A 231 9.96 -25.02 -0.09
C GLY A 231 10.01 -25.48 -1.57
N GLU A 232 10.11 -24.55 -2.52
CA GLU A 232 10.16 -24.80 -3.96
C GLU A 232 11.43 -24.19 -4.59
N PRO A 233 12.64 -24.73 -4.32
CA PRO A 233 13.91 -24.10 -4.70
C PRO A 233 14.16 -23.98 -6.21
N LYS A 234 13.34 -24.65 -7.03
CA LYS A 234 13.41 -24.55 -8.50
C LYS A 234 12.64 -23.36 -9.06
N GLU A 235 11.74 -22.78 -8.27
CA GLU A 235 10.93 -21.63 -8.69
C GLU A 235 11.70 -20.32 -8.49
N LEU A 236 11.79 -19.55 -9.57
CA LEU A 236 12.55 -18.28 -9.62
C LEU A 236 11.70 -17.07 -9.25
N ASN A 237 10.39 -17.22 -9.32
CA ASN A 237 9.41 -16.20 -9.00
C ASN A 237 8.11 -16.92 -8.62
N CYS A 238 7.05 -16.16 -8.47
CA CYS A 238 5.80 -16.69 -8.00
C CYS A 238 4.80 -17.03 -9.13
N LYS A 239 5.26 -17.02 -10.39
CA LYS A 239 4.45 -17.45 -11.54
C LYS A 239 4.03 -18.91 -11.37
N GLY A 240 2.76 -19.20 -11.63
CA GLY A 240 2.20 -20.55 -11.47
C GLY A 240 1.76 -20.90 -10.04
N GLN A 241 2.02 -20.03 -9.07
CA GLN A 241 1.57 -20.24 -7.68
C GLN A 241 0.07 -19.93 -7.55
N THR A 242 -0.68 -20.92 -7.07
CA THR A 242 -2.16 -20.86 -6.97
C THR A 242 -2.69 -20.97 -5.53
N LYS A 243 -1.79 -21.20 -4.56
CA LYS A 243 -2.14 -21.35 -3.15
C LYS A 243 -1.14 -20.59 -2.28
N PRO A 244 -1.58 -20.01 -1.15
CA PRO A 244 -0.69 -19.42 -0.19
C PRO A 244 0.15 -20.49 0.49
N ILE A 245 1.27 -20.06 1.08
CA ILE A 245 2.10 -20.91 1.92
C ILE A 245 1.29 -21.36 3.14
N GLY A 246 1.19 -22.68 3.35
CA GLY A 246 0.50 -23.22 4.52
C GLY A 246 1.34 -23.07 5.79
N GLY A 247 0.74 -22.58 6.88
CA GLY A 247 1.38 -22.52 8.19
C GLY A 247 1.13 -21.23 8.96
N TRP A 248 1.66 -21.16 10.18
CA TRP A 248 1.65 -19.96 11.00
C TRP A 248 2.78 -19.03 10.55
N VAL A 249 2.45 -17.86 10.01
CA VAL A 249 3.44 -16.78 9.88
C VAL A 249 3.62 -16.15 11.26
N ASN A 250 4.69 -16.51 11.97
CA ASN A 250 5.10 -15.83 13.19
C ASN A 250 5.61 -14.43 12.81
N LEU A 251 4.72 -13.45 12.77
CA LEU A 251 5.10 -12.05 12.74
C LEU A 251 5.91 -11.76 14.01
N SER A 252 7.12 -11.23 13.86
CA SER A 252 8.00 -10.94 14.98
C SER A 252 7.27 -10.06 16.01
N ARG A 253 7.42 -10.38 17.29
CA ARG A 253 6.63 -9.93 18.45
C ARG A 253 6.70 -8.42 18.81
N ARG A 254 7.23 -7.57 17.93
CA ARG A 254 7.33 -6.11 18.10
C ARG A 254 6.70 -5.53 16.82
N GLU A 255 5.45 -5.14 16.69
CA GLU A 255 4.60 -4.27 17.50
C GLU A 255 3.12 -4.42 17.06
N ILE A 256 2.54 -5.62 17.13
CA ILE A 256 1.07 -5.73 17.04
C ILE A 256 0.51 -5.33 18.40
N SER A 257 0.38 -4.01 18.61
CA SER A 257 -0.29 -3.43 19.77
C SER A 257 -1.67 -4.08 19.95
N ARG A 258 -2.07 -4.34 21.20
CA ARG A 258 -3.35 -4.94 21.64
C ARG A 258 -4.63 -4.21 21.14
N ARG A 259 -4.53 -3.26 20.22
CA ARG A 259 -5.61 -2.45 19.63
C ARG A 259 -6.02 -2.88 18.22
N THR A 260 -5.54 -4.01 17.71
CA THR A 260 -5.72 -4.46 16.32
C THR A 260 -7.20 -4.73 15.96
N CYS A 261 -8.06 -5.15 16.89
CA CYS A 261 -9.45 -5.50 16.56
C CYS A 261 -10.38 -4.29 16.31
N HIS A 262 -9.93 -3.05 16.59
CA HIS A 262 -10.68 -1.81 16.31
C HIS A 262 -9.97 -0.87 15.32
N LYS A 263 -8.70 -1.14 14.99
CA LYS A 263 -7.88 -0.34 14.06
C LYS A 263 -7.37 -1.11 12.84
N ALA A 264 -7.58 -2.42 12.75
CA ALA A 264 -7.23 -3.21 11.57
C ALA A 264 -8.22 -2.98 10.43
N SER A 265 -8.07 -1.86 9.73
CA SER A 265 -8.42 -1.79 8.33
C SER A 265 -7.12 -1.57 7.57
N VAL A 266 -6.71 -2.64 6.88
CA VAL A 266 -5.68 -2.64 5.83
C VAL A 266 -4.23 -2.56 6.31
N GLU A 267 -3.78 -3.54 7.07
CA GLU A 267 -2.37 -3.95 7.07
C GLU A 267 -2.32 -5.33 6.42
N HIS A 268 -1.36 -5.54 5.52
CA HIS A 268 -1.11 -6.71 4.66
C HIS A 268 -1.70 -6.60 3.25
N ASN A 269 -0.91 -5.98 2.36
CA ASN A 269 -0.89 -6.36 0.95
C ASN A 269 0.03 -7.59 0.86
N GLU A 270 -0.55 -8.78 0.84
CA GLU A 270 0.08 -9.86 0.09
C GLU A 270 -0.08 -9.47 -1.38
N GLU A 271 1.03 -9.14 -2.05
CA GLU A 271 1.04 -9.24 -3.52
C GLU A 271 0.85 -10.72 -3.84
N ALA A 272 -0.41 -11.13 -3.96
CA ALA A 272 -0.80 -12.44 -4.41
C ALA A 272 -0.42 -12.59 -5.88
N CYS A 273 0.87 -12.81 -6.18
CA CYS A 273 1.38 -13.05 -7.53
C CYS A 273 0.68 -12.26 -8.62
N THR A 274 0.75 -10.94 -8.52
CA THR A 274 0.26 -10.00 -9.53
C THR A 274 1.28 -9.82 -10.65
N ILE A 275 1.80 -10.94 -11.19
CA ILE A 275 2.61 -10.93 -12.41
C ILE A 275 2.03 -11.99 -13.34
N ALA A 276 1.37 -11.52 -14.41
CA ALA A 276 1.12 -12.30 -15.61
C ALA A 276 2.42 -12.40 -16.43
#